data_AF-A0A9P3LLI2-F1
#
_entry.id   AF-A0A9P3LLI2-F1
#
_cell.length_a   1.000
_cell.length_b   1.000
_cell.length_c   1.000
_cell.angle_alpha   90.00
_cell.angle_beta   90.00
_cell.angle_gamma   90.00
#
_symmetry.space_group_name_H-M   'P 1'
#
loop_
_entity.id
_entity.type
_entity.pdbx_description
1 polymer ?
#
loop_
_entity_poly.entity_id
_entity_poly.type
_entity_poly.pdbx_seq_one_letter_code
_entity_poly.pdbx_strand_id
1 'polypeptide(L)'
;MQLPTLNMKPVDHRAVAKEVYDFAESQAPLAPLVKEALGVIDDALNDFGEDSVAISFNGGKDCTVLLHLLAAVVGRRLADGRSLKSIPSLYIPVLSPFPELEVFIYECAKAYKLDLYRCEPPSNGSLQVESVTEPSSPEAPFSTLPENKQKMAPPATTARAKGGDGMKAALQIYKDTFPRIEAIVIGTRRTDPHGAKLGFRTPTDPGWPRFERINPIIDWSYGDVWDFLISLRVPYCSLYDQGYTSLGSTYNTFPNPALRVPCCANAPRDAAPASPATPTGSPDAATPQATTTPTIASVLRGSRAPVPRDILEPSLTHGAHSLPDGLVPLALSAAEMCTADGECTLGANGARCAEPLELPCTHAERFRPAYELADGGLERAGRASSSKTTQIMQKRVQHQSP
;
A
#
# COMPACT_ATOMS: atom_id res chain seq x y z
N MET A 1 19.63 10.17 -11.05
CA MET A 1 19.60 8.69 -10.91
C MET A 1 18.67 8.16 -11.99
N GLN A 2 19.14 7.23 -12.82
CA GLN A 2 18.30 6.54 -13.79
C GLN A 2 17.43 5.57 -12.98
N LEU A 3 16.10 5.77 -12.97
CA LEU A 3 15.19 4.87 -12.25
C LEU A 3 15.31 3.48 -12.87
N PRO A 4 15.43 2.42 -12.07
CA PRO A 4 15.43 1.07 -12.61
C PRO A 4 14.11 0.83 -13.34
N THR A 5 14.19 0.54 -14.65
CA THR A 5 13.04 0.09 -15.41
C THR A 5 12.66 -1.30 -14.92
N LEU A 6 11.52 -1.41 -14.24
CA LEU A 6 10.87 -2.68 -13.99
C LEU A 6 10.50 -3.26 -15.35
N ASN A 7 11.29 -4.17 -15.89
CA ASN A 7 11.01 -4.79 -17.18
C ASN A 7 9.94 -5.87 -16.98
N MET A 8 8.69 -5.44 -16.74
CA MET A 8 7.57 -6.35 -16.49
C MET A 8 7.26 -7.14 -17.75
N LYS A 9 7.27 -8.47 -17.62
CA LYS A 9 6.90 -9.34 -18.73
C LYS A 9 5.39 -9.22 -19.01
N PRO A 10 4.96 -9.41 -20.27
CA PRO A 10 3.54 -9.53 -20.59
C PRO A 10 2.87 -10.58 -19.71
N VAL A 11 1.71 -10.25 -19.15
CA VAL A 11 0.93 -11.11 -18.27
C VAL A 11 0.04 -12.02 -19.10
N ASP A 12 0.20 -13.33 -18.92
CA ASP A 12 -0.73 -14.33 -19.46
C ASP A 12 -1.97 -14.41 -18.57
N HIS A 13 -3.07 -13.83 -19.05
CA HIS A 13 -4.32 -13.77 -18.32
C HIS A 13 -4.92 -15.15 -18.05
N ARG A 14 -4.70 -16.14 -18.93
CA ARG A 14 -5.18 -17.52 -18.71
C ARG A 14 -4.38 -18.21 -17.61
N ALA A 15 -3.07 -17.97 -17.57
CA ALA A 15 -2.23 -18.47 -16.48
C ALA A 15 -2.61 -17.84 -15.14
N VAL A 16 -2.80 -16.52 -15.11
CA VAL A 16 -3.30 -15.78 -13.94
C VAL A 16 -4.66 -16.30 -13.50
N ALA A 17 -5.58 -16.53 -14.45
CA ALA A 17 -6.88 -17.12 -14.15
C ALA A 17 -6.73 -18.45 -13.44
N LYS A 18 -5.92 -19.37 -13.97
CA LYS A 18 -5.69 -20.67 -13.34
C LYS A 18 -5.17 -20.51 -11.91
N GLU A 19 -4.13 -19.70 -11.71
CA GLU A 19 -3.50 -19.53 -10.39
C GLU A 19 -4.46 -18.93 -9.35
N VAL A 20 -5.18 -17.88 -9.73
CA VAL A 20 -6.10 -17.17 -8.83
C VAL A 20 -7.33 -18.02 -8.50
N TYR A 21 -7.91 -18.73 -9.48
CA TYR A 21 -9.05 -19.61 -9.21
C TYR A 21 -8.64 -20.87 -8.43
N ASP A 22 -7.45 -21.42 -8.65
CA ASP A 22 -6.92 -22.50 -7.81
C ASP A 22 -6.70 -22.02 -6.36
N PHE A 23 -6.21 -20.78 -6.16
CA PHE A 23 -6.09 -20.16 -4.85
C PHE A 23 -7.46 -19.98 -4.18
N ALA A 24 -8.47 -19.54 -4.92
CA ALA A 24 -9.83 -19.34 -4.42
C ALA A 24 -10.53 -20.64 -3.97
N GLU A 25 -10.14 -21.79 -4.50
CA GLU A 25 -10.63 -23.11 -4.09
C GLU A 25 -9.71 -23.81 -3.06
N SER A 26 -8.64 -23.15 -2.63
CA SER A 26 -7.72 -23.68 -1.62
C SER A 26 -8.29 -23.58 -0.21
N GLN A 27 -7.52 -24.07 0.78
CA GLN A 27 -7.85 -23.95 2.21
C GLN A 27 -7.18 -22.72 2.85
N ALA A 28 -6.63 -21.80 2.06
CA ALA A 28 -6.04 -20.57 2.58
C ALA A 28 -7.11 -19.70 3.26
N PRO A 29 -6.82 -19.04 4.40
CA PRO A 29 -7.77 -18.15 5.07
C PRO A 29 -8.35 -17.05 4.16
N LEU A 30 -7.55 -16.58 3.21
CA LEU A 30 -7.92 -15.54 2.23
C LEU A 30 -8.78 -16.05 1.07
N ALA A 31 -8.84 -17.38 0.84
CA ALA A 31 -9.53 -17.97 -0.31
C ALA A 31 -11.02 -17.57 -0.44
N PRO A 32 -11.83 -17.52 0.64
CA PRO A 32 -13.22 -17.07 0.56
C PRO A 32 -13.36 -15.62 0.07
N LEU A 33 -12.49 -14.72 0.52
CA LEU A 33 -12.47 -13.31 0.11
C LEU A 33 -12.07 -13.15 -1.36
N VAL A 34 -11.12 -13.97 -1.84
CA VAL A 34 -10.77 -14.02 -3.27
C VAL A 34 -11.94 -14.52 -4.09
N LYS A 35 -12.62 -15.58 -3.65
CA LYS A 35 -13.79 -16.14 -4.33
C LYS A 35 -14.94 -15.12 -4.44
N GLU A 36 -15.21 -14.39 -3.37
CA GLU A 36 -16.20 -13.30 -3.36
C GLU A 36 -15.83 -12.18 -4.33
N ALA A 37 -14.58 -11.70 -4.27
CA ALA A 37 -14.11 -10.64 -5.16
C ALA A 37 -14.18 -11.04 -6.65
N LEU A 38 -13.84 -12.29 -6.99
CA LEU A 38 -13.98 -12.81 -8.35
C LEU A 38 -15.45 -12.84 -8.79
N GLY A 39 -16.36 -13.24 -7.90
CA GLY A 39 -17.81 -13.23 -8.18
C GLY A 39 -18.34 -11.83 -8.47
N VAL A 40 -17.96 -10.84 -7.65
CA VAL A 40 -18.37 -9.43 -7.84
C VAL A 40 -17.91 -8.88 -9.20
N ILE A 41 -16.68 -9.19 -9.61
CA ILE A 41 -16.15 -8.78 -10.91
C ILE A 41 -16.87 -9.52 -12.05
N ASP A 42 -17.07 -10.83 -11.93
CA ASP A 42 -17.73 -11.63 -12.95
C ASP A 42 -19.17 -11.19 -13.18
N ASP A 43 -19.92 -10.90 -12.11
CA ASP A 43 -21.28 -10.35 -12.16
C ASP A 43 -21.33 -9.00 -12.88
N ALA A 44 -20.38 -8.10 -12.58
CA ALA A 44 -20.30 -6.80 -13.28
C ALA A 44 -20.01 -6.98 -14.78
N LEU A 45 -19.12 -7.89 -15.15
CA LEU A 45 -18.81 -8.20 -16.55
C LEU A 45 -19.97 -8.92 -17.26
N ASN A 46 -20.79 -9.69 -16.55
CA ASN A 46 -22.02 -10.30 -17.07
C ASN A 46 -23.08 -9.23 -17.39
N ASP A 47 -23.26 -8.26 -16.49
CA ASP A 47 -24.31 -7.24 -16.62
C ASP A 47 -23.98 -6.17 -17.67
N PHE A 48 -22.73 -5.67 -17.69
CA PHE A 48 -22.34 -4.54 -18.54
C PHE A 48 -21.57 -4.95 -19.80
N GLY A 49 -20.92 -6.12 -19.78
CA GLY A 49 -19.97 -6.54 -20.80
C GLY A 49 -18.56 -5.94 -20.61
N GLU A 50 -17.55 -6.66 -21.09
CA GLU A 50 -16.12 -6.30 -20.93
C GLU A 50 -15.76 -4.91 -21.47
N ASP A 51 -16.40 -4.45 -22.55
CA ASP A 51 -16.08 -3.17 -23.21
C ASP A 51 -16.67 -1.95 -22.47
N SER A 52 -17.57 -2.19 -21.51
CA SER A 52 -18.32 -1.18 -20.73
C SER A 52 -17.87 -1.09 -19.28
N VAL A 53 -16.96 -1.96 -18.84
CA VAL A 53 -16.39 -1.97 -17.49
C VAL A 53 -14.95 -1.50 -17.56
N ALA A 54 -14.62 -0.43 -16.83
CA ALA A 54 -13.26 0.06 -16.70
C ALA A 54 -12.67 -0.25 -15.32
N ILE A 55 -11.34 -0.19 -15.18
CA ILE A 55 -10.66 -0.19 -13.88
C ILE A 55 -10.02 1.17 -13.58
N SER A 56 -10.22 1.68 -12.35
CA SER A 56 -9.47 2.82 -11.84
C SER A 56 -8.13 2.34 -11.27
N PHE A 57 -7.03 2.66 -11.96
CA PHE A 57 -5.70 2.13 -11.65
C PHE A 57 -4.70 3.26 -11.39
N ASN A 58 -4.24 3.35 -10.15
CA ASN A 58 -3.28 4.37 -9.70
C ASN A 58 -1.93 3.78 -9.22
N GLY A 59 -1.67 2.50 -9.50
CA GLY A 59 -0.45 1.79 -9.09
C GLY A 59 -0.33 1.48 -7.60
N GLY A 60 -1.32 1.84 -6.79
CA GLY A 60 -1.37 1.46 -5.38
C GLY A 60 -1.57 -0.05 -5.18
N LYS A 61 -1.26 -0.56 -3.97
CA LYS A 61 -1.40 -1.99 -3.65
C LYS A 61 -2.83 -2.51 -3.87
N ASP A 62 -3.84 -1.72 -3.50
CA ASP A 62 -5.24 -2.12 -3.53
C ASP A 62 -5.76 -2.27 -4.97
N CYS A 63 -5.47 -1.30 -5.85
CA CYS A 63 -5.83 -1.41 -7.26
C CYS A 63 -4.94 -2.41 -8.03
N THR A 64 -3.76 -2.75 -7.52
CA THR A 64 -2.91 -3.82 -8.08
C THR A 64 -3.52 -5.20 -7.82
N VAL A 65 -4.07 -5.44 -6.62
CA VAL A 65 -4.89 -6.63 -6.34
C VAL A 65 -6.06 -6.71 -7.32
N LEU A 66 -6.80 -5.61 -7.48
CA LEU A 66 -7.94 -5.58 -8.41
C LEU A 66 -7.56 -5.82 -9.86
N LEU A 67 -6.44 -5.24 -10.32
CA LEU A 67 -5.94 -5.46 -11.67
C LEU A 67 -5.68 -6.95 -11.91
N HIS A 68 -5.06 -7.63 -10.93
CA HIS A 68 -4.75 -9.04 -11.03
C HIS A 68 -6.01 -9.93 -10.97
N LEU A 69 -6.97 -9.61 -10.09
CA LEU A 69 -8.27 -10.28 -10.02
C LEU A 69 -9.08 -10.09 -11.32
N LEU A 70 -9.13 -8.87 -11.87
CA LEU A 70 -9.80 -8.59 -13.14
C LEU A 70 -9.15 -9.36 -14.30
N ALA A 71 -7.81 -9.42 -14.33
CA ALA A 71 -7.08 -10.21 -15.31
C ALA A 71 -7.42 -11.71 -15.21
N ALA A 72 -7.61 -12.24 -13.99
CA ALA A 72 -8.04 -13.62 -13.77
C ALA A 72 -9.45 -13.89 -14.33
N VAL A 73 -10.41 -12.99 -14.06
CA VAL A 73 -11.79 -13.14 -14.57
C VAL A 73 -11.82 -13.04 -16.10
N VAL A 74 -11.17 -12.03 -16.67
CA VAL A 74 -11.06 -11.88 -18.13
C VAL A 74 -10.36 -13.08 -18.77
N GLY A 75 -9.28 -13.58 -18.15
CA GLY A 75 -8.55 -14.76 -18.61
C GLY A 75 -9.40 -16.03 -18.60
N ARG A 76 -10.24 -16.23 -17.59
CA ARG A 76 -11.17 -17.36 -17.51
C ARG A 76 -12.28 -17.28 -18.55
N ARG A 77 -12.72 -16.07 -18.90
CA ARG A 77 -13.78 -15.83 -19.92
C ARG A 77 -13.26 -15.90 -21.35
N LEU A 78 -11.94 -15.91 -21.55
CA LEU A 78 -11.33 -15.94 -22.86
C LEU A 78 -11.60 -17.27 -23.56
N ALA A 79 -12.51 -17.30 -24.55
CA ALA A 79 -12.74 -18.48 -25.37
C ALA A 79 -11.51 -18.84 -26.22
N ASP A 80 -11.36 -20.10 -26.58
CA ASP A 80 -10.27 -20.57 -27.43
C ASP A 80 -10.27 -19.87 -28.79
N GLY A 81 -9.10 -19.39 -29.20
CA GLY A 81 -8.91 -18.65 -30.45
C GLY A 81 -9.32 -17.17 -30.41
N ARG A 82 -9.91 -16.65 -29.32
CA ARG A 82 -10.15 -15.21 -29.16
C ARG A 82 -8.89 -14.49 -28.66
N SER A 83 -8.53 -13.38 -29.30
CA SER A 83 -7.48 -12.50 -28.81
C SER A 83 -7.95 -11.68 -27.60
N LEU A 84 -7.08 -11.53 -26.61
CA LEU A 84 -7.31 -10.65 -25.47
C LEU A 84 -7.50 -9.19 -25.94
N LYS A 85 -8.66 -8.61 -25.62
CA LYS A 85 -8.94 -7.18 -25.81
C LYS A 85 -8.18 -6.36 -24.76
N SER A 86 -7.86 -5.11 -25.10
CA SER A 86 -7.34 -4.19 -24.09
C SER A 86 -8.42 -3.88 -23.05
N ILE A 87 -8.02 -3.82 -21.78
CA ILE A 87 -8.94 -3.54 -20.67
C ILE A 87 -9.09 -2.01 -20.55
N PRO A 88 -10.32 -1.45 -20.65
CA PRO A 88 -10.53 -0.03 -20.41
C PRO A 88 -10.05 0.36 -19.03
N SER A 89 -9.26 1.42 -18.92
CA SER A 89 -8.72 1.82 -17.63
C SER A 89 -8.54 3.33 -17.53
N LEU A 90 -8.59 3.81 -16.29
CA LEU A 90 -8.57 5.21 -15.93
C LEU A 90 -7.50 5.45 -14.88
N TYR A 91 -6.62 6.42 -15.15
CA TYR A 91 -5.68 6.95 -14.17
C TYR A 91 -5.87 8.45 -14.01
N ILE A 92 -6.14 8.89 -12.77
CA ILE A 92 -6.23 10.30 -12.42
C ILE A 92 -5.02 10.62 -11.53
N PRO A 93 -3.98 11.30 -12.08
CA PRO A 93 -2.76 11.57 -11.35
C PRO A 93 -3.00 12.55 -10.20
N VAL A 94 -2.27 12.33 -9.10
CA VAL A 94 -2.11 13.35 -8.06
C VAL A 94 -1.16 14.45 -8.55
N LEU A 95 -1.17 15.62 -7.91
CA LEU A 95 -0.38 16.80 -8.35
C LEU A 95 1.14 16.52 -8.47
N SER A 96 1.71 15.76 -7.55
CA SER A 96 3.11 15.36 -7.59
C SER A 96 3.22 13.86 -7.31
N PRO A 97 3.09 13.01 -8.35
CA PRO A 97 3.20 11.57 -8.19
C PRO A 97 4.67 11.17 -8.00
N PHE A 98 4.90 10.05 -7.33
CA PHE A 98 6.24 9.47 -7.23
C PHE A 98 6.68 8.93 -8.60
N PRO A 99 7.89 9.22 -9.09
CA PRO A 99 8.38 8.68 -10.34
C PRO A 99 8.38 7.14 -10.39
N GLU A 100 8.71 6.48 -9.29
CA GLU A 100 8.67 5.01 -9.14
C GLU A 100 7.24 4.47 -9.35
N LEU A 101 6.25 5.19 -8.85
CA LEU A 101 4.85 4.83 -9.01
C LEU A 101 4.38 5.01 -10.46
N GLU A 102 4.79 6.11 -11.12
CA GLU A 102 4.48 6.35 -12.53
C GLU A 102 5.08 5.28 -13.45
N VAL A 103 6.33 4.89 -13.20
CA VAL A 103 6.99 3.79 -13.90
C VAL A 103 6.21 2.48 -13.68
N PHE A 104 5.84 2.18 -12.43
CA PHE A 104 5.07 0.98 -12.12
C PHE A 104 3.69 0.96 -12.81
N ILE A 105 2.98 2.09 -12.87
CA ILE A 105 1.70 2.21 -13.58
C ILE A 105 1.87 1.90 -15.06
N TYR A 106 2.89 2.50 -15.70
CA TYR A 106 3.15 2.32 -17.12
C TYR A 106 3.54 0.89 -17.49
N GLU A 107 4.38 0.26 -16.67
CA GLU A 107 4.79 -1.14 -16.85
C GLU A 107 3.62 -2.10 -16.65
N CYS A 108 2.77 -1.87 -15.63
CA CYS A 108 1.52 -2.61 -15.46
C CYS A 108 0.59 -2.43 -16.67
N ALA A 109 0.44 -1.20 -17.19
CA ALA A 109 -0.42 -0.93 -18.33
C ALA A 109 -0.01 -1.73 -19.57
N LYS A 110 1.30 -1.83 -19.84
CA LYS A 110 1.81 -2.69 -20.91
C LYS A 110 1.59 -4.17 -20.62
N ALA A 111 2.00 -4.62 -19.42
CA ALA A 111 2.03 -6.03 -19.06
C ALA A 111 0.62 -6.64 -19.06
N TYR A 112 -0.37 -5.90 -18.56
CA TYR A 112 -1.77 -6.32 -18.46
C TYR A 112 -2.64 -5.91 -19.67
N LYS A 113 -2.06 -5.31 -20.73
CA LYS A 113 -2.79 -4.76 -21.88
C LYS A 113 -3.93 -3.79 -21.48
N LEU A 114 -3.60 -2.80 -20.67
CA LEU A 114 -4.54 -1.74 -20.32
C LEU A 114 -4.62 -0.71 -21.44
N ASP A 115 -5.85 -0.30 -21.78
CA ASP A 115 -6.11 0.94 -22.53
C ASP A 115 -6.21 2.09 -21.51
N LEU A 116 -5.05 2.59 -21.08
CA LEU A 116 -4.94 3.52 -19.96
C LEU A 116 -5.20 4.97 -20.38
N TYR A 117 -6.37 5.47 -20.05
CA TYR A 117 -6.67 6.89 -20.15
C TYR A 117 -6.11 7.63 -18.93
N ARG A 118 -5.14 8.51 -19.16
CA ARG A 118 -4.62 9.43 -18.15
C ARG A 118 -5.44 10.72 -18.20
N CYS A 119 -6.15 11.05 -17.13
CA CYS A 119 -6.81 12.36 -17.01
C CYS A 119 -5.75 13.45 -16.85
N GLU A 120 -5.57 14.27 -17.87
CA GLU A 120 -4.76 15.47 -17.76
C GLU A 120 -5.55 16.57 -17.04
N PRO A 121 -4.96 17.27 -16.05
CA PRO A 121 -5.56 18.50 -15.56
C PRO A 121 -5.59 19.52 -16.70
N PRO A 122 -6.69 20.26 -16.92
CA PRO A 122 -6.76 21.26 -17.98
C PRO A 122 -5.69 22.31 -17.81
N SER A 123 -5.09 22.71 -18.92
CA SER A 123 -3.93 23.62 -19.04
C SER A 123 -4.13 25.00 -18.39
N ASN A 124 -5.38 25.34 -18.02
CA ASN A 124 -5.75 26.60 -17.38
C ASN A 124 -5.73 26.54 -15.84
N GLY A 125 -5.22 25.47 -15.22
CA GLY A 125 -5.02 25.38 -13.76
C GLY A 125 -6.30 25.27 -12.93
N SER A 126 -7.45 25.00 -13.55
CA SER A 126 -8.77 25.04 -12.88
C SER A 126 -9.21 23.74 -12.20
N LEU A 127 -8.56 22.59 -12.46
CA LEU A 127 -8.81 21.36 -11.70
C LEU A 127 -7.73 21.18 -10.63
N GLN A 128 -7.90 21.89 -9.52
CA GLN A 128 -7.18 21.54 -8.30
C GLN A 128 -7.90 20.36 -7.64
N VAL A 129 -7.40 19.14 -7.87
CA VAL A 129 -7.65 18.02 -6.96
C VAL A 129 -6.81 18.30 -5.72
N GLU A 130 -7.41 18.88 -4.68
CA GLU A 130 -6.71 19.16 -3.41
C GLU A 130 -6.17 17.84 -2.78
N SER A 131 -5.10 17.84 -1.99
CA SER A 131 -4.65 18.89 -1.07
C SER A 131 -3.13 18.95 -0.97
N VAL A 132 -2.58 20.10 -1.36
CA VAL A 132 -1.57 20.93 -0.67
C VAL A 132 -1.30 22.10 -1.61
N THR A 133 -1.42 23.33 -1.09
CA THR A 133 -1.11 24.56 -1.81
C THR A 133 0.36 24.55 -2.19
N GLU A 134 0.67 24.65 -3.49
CA GLU A 134 2.03 24.89 -3.95
C GLU A 134 2.54 26.22 -3.37
N PRO A 135 3.79 26.30 -2.85
CA PRO A 135 4.40 27.59 -2.60
C PRO A 135 4.64 28.27 -3.95
N SER A 136 4.15 29.49 -4.10
CA SER A 136 4.53 30.40 -5.18
C SER A 136 6.06 30.44 -5.26
N SER A 137 6.61 29.91 -6.36
CA SER A 137 8.05 29.98 -6.62
C SER A 137 8.49 31.44 -6.64
N PRO A 138 9.62 31.82 -6.01
CA PRO A 138 10.19 33.14 -6.18
C PRO A 138 10.67 33.28 -7.63
N GLU A 139 10.19 34.33 -8.30
CA GLU A 139 10.61 34.70 -9.65
C GLU A 139 12.13 34.87 -9.70
N ALA A 140 12.79 34.15 -10.61
CA ALA A 140 14.13 34.50 -11.07
C ALA A 140 14.04 34.88 -12.56
N PRO A 141 14.76 35.94 -12.99
CA PRO A 141 14.49 36.59 -14.26
C PRO A 141 15.23 35.91 -15.40
N PHE A 142 14.53 35.57 -16.47
CA PHE A 142 15.12 35.53 -17.80
C PHE A 142 14.19 36.22 -18.80
N SER A 143 14.55 37.45 -19.15
CA SER A 143 13.98 38.22 -20.25
C SER A 143 14.46 37.65 -21.57
N THR A 144 13.55 37.43 -22.54
CA THR A 144 13.58 38.12 -23.85
C THR A 144 12.33 37.84 -24.71
N LEU A 145 11.51 38.90 -24.88
CA LEU A 145 10.74 39.35 -26.08
C LEU A 145 9.47 38.61 -26.59
N PRO A 146 8.52 39.30 -27.26
CA PRO A 146 7.99 40.66 -27.05
C PRO A 146 6.46 40.68 -26.80
N GLU A 147 6.01 41.80 -26.24
CA GLU A 147 4.63 42.11 -25.82
C GLU A 147 3.60 42.10 -26.96
N ASN A 148 2.40 41.59 -26.66
CA ASN A 148 1.17 42.17 -27.20
C ASN A 148 0.12 42.28 -26.08
N LYS A 149 -0.07 43.50 -25.57
CA LYS A 149 -1.02 43.83 -24.50
C LYS A 149 -2.43 43.89 -25.05
N GLN A 150 -3.29 42.94 -24.67
CA GLN A 150 -4.72 43.18 -24.59
C GLN A 150 -5.17 43.06 -23.14
N LYS A 151 -5.66 44.20 -22.61
CA LYS A 151 -6.36 44.31 -21.33
C LYS A 151 -7.56 43.36 -21.33
N MET A 152 -7.59 42.40 -20.42
CA MET A 152 -8.83 41.78 -19.97
C MET A 152 -8.90 41.83 -18.45
N ALA A 153 -10.09 42.18 -17.97
CA ALA A 153 -10.48 42.46 -16.60
C ALA A 153 -10.18 41.29 -15.63
N PRO A 154 -10.02 41.53 -14.32
CA PRO A 154 -9.73 40.47 -13.36
C PRO A 154 -10.89 39.46 -13.31
N PRO A 155 -10.64 38.14 -13.39
CA PRO A 155 -11.68 37.17 -13.11
C PRO A 155 -12.02 37.23 -11.62
N ALA A 156 -13.32 37.27 -11.37
CA ALA A 156 -13.92 37.25 -10.05
C ALA A 156 -13.38 36.09 -9.20
N THR A 157 -13.02 36.41 -7.96
CA THR A 157 -13.02 35.55 -6.76
C THR A 157 -12.87 34.05 -7.01
N THR A 158 -11.64 33.55 -6.88
CA THR A 158 -11.30 32.12 -6.80
C THR A 158 -12.05 31.45 -5.63
N ALA A 159 -13.17 30.82 -5.92
CA ALA A 159 -13.80 29.88 -4.99
C ALA A 159 -12.84 28.70 -4.81
N ARG A 160 -12.46 28.39 -3.56
CA ARG A 160 -11.71 27.18 -3.22
C ARG A 160 -12.51 25.98 -3.74
N ALA A 161 -11.93 25.22 -4.67
CA ALA A 161 -12.49 23.94 -5.08
C ALA A 161 -12.60 23.04 -3.84
N LYS A 162 -13.78 22.47 -3.58
CA LYS A 162 -13.92 21.46 -2.53
C LYS A 162 -13.14 20.22 -2.99
N GLY A 163 -12.53 19.47 -2.07
CA GLY A 163 -11.64 18.34 -2.38
C GLY A 163 -12.18 17.22 -3.29
N GLY A 164 -13.48 17.24 -3.67
CA GLY A 164 -14.06 16.32 -4.66
C GLY A 164 -14.27 16.92 -6.06
N ASP A 165 -14.19 18.25 -6.23
CA ASP A 165 -14.56 18.92 -7.48
C ASP A 165 -13.62 18.54 -8.64
N GLY A 166 -12.31 18.42 -8.35
CA GLY A 166 -11.34 17.98 -9.34
C GLY A 166 -11.53 16.52 -9.77
N MET A 167 -11.80 15.61 -8.82
CA MET A 167 -12.06 14.20 -9.12
C MET A 167 -13.33 14.04 -9.95
N LYS A 168 -14.38 14.75 -9.55
CA LYS A 168 -15.66 14.77 -10.24
C LYS A 168 -15.54 15.28 -11.67
N ALA A 169 -14.78 16.35 -11.88
CA ALA A 169 -14.55 16.89 -13.22
C ALA A 169 -13.72 15.94 -14.09
N ALA A 170 -12.67 15.31 -13.56
CA ALA A 170 -11.90 14.32 -14.27
C ALA A 170 -12.77 13.11 -14.70
N LEU A 171 -13.64 12.64 -13.82
CA LEU A 171 -14.62 11.59 -14.17
C LEU A 171 -15.66 12.05 -15.19
N GLN A 172 -16.06 13.32 -15.18
CA GLN A 172 -16.97 13.86 -16.19
C GLN A 172 -16.31 13.86 -17.57
N ILE A 173 -15.07 14.36 -17.66
CA ILE A 173 -14.27 14.31 -18.90
C ILE A 173 -14.14 12.86 -19.39
N TYR A 174 -13.89 11.92 -18.49
CA TYR A 174 -13.81 10.51 -18.83
C TYR A 174 -15.14 9.96 -19.37
N LYS A 175 -16.28 10.25 -18.73
CA LYS A 175 -17.62 9.82 -19.20
C LYS A 175 -17.96 10.42 -20.55
N ASP A 176 -17.62 11.69 -20.78
CA ASP A 176 -17.87 12.37 -22.06
C ASP A 176 -17.01 11.77 -23.18
N THR A 177 -15.77 11.40 -22.87
CA THR A 177 -14.84 10.75 -23.82
C THR A 177 -15.23 9.31 -24.13
N PHE A 178 -15.70 8.57 -23.11
CA PHE A 178 -16.04 7.15 -23.20
C PHE A 178 -17.47 6.90 -22.69
N PRO A 179 -18.50 7.35 -23.43
CA PRO A 179 -19.90 7.28 -22.98
C PRO A 179 -20.37 5.85 -22.72
N ARG A 180 -19.76 4.86 -23.40
CA ARG A 180 -20.03 3.43 -23.26
C ARG A 180 -19.64 2.83 -21.90
N ILE A 181 -18.74 3.48 -21.15
CA ILE A 181 -18.28 2.94 -19.86
C ILE A 181 -19.37 3.22 -18.83
N GLU A 182 -19.98 2.16 -18.30
CA GLU A 182 -21.09 2.25 -17.34
C GLU A 182 -20.67 1.86 -15.92
N ALA A 183 -19.59 1.09 -15.76
CA ALA A 183 -19.09 0.68 -14.46
C ALA A 183 -17.57 0.85 -14.34
N ILE A 184 -17.11 1.13 -13.13
CA ILE A 184 -15.68 1.29 -12.80
C ILE A 184 -15.36 0.41 -11.60
N VAL A 185 -14.36 -0.45 -11.74
CA VAL A 185 -13.77 -1.26 -10.65
C VAL A 185 -12.81 -0.38 -9.83
N ILE A 186 -13.03 -0.30 -8.52
CA ILE A 186 -12.36 0.63 -7.60
C ILE A 186 -11.85 -0.10 -6.35
N GLY A 187 -10.61 0.20 -5.95
CA GLY A 187 -9.90 -0.42 -4.83
C GLY A 187 -10.22 0.16 -3.46
N THR A 188 -11.44 0.62 -3.23
CA THR A 188 -11.86 1.16 -1.92
C THR A 188 -12.16 0.01 -0.97
N ARG A 189 -11.62 0.07 0.25
CA ARG A 189 -11.93 -0.83 1.37
C ARG A 189 -12.78 -0.13 2.43
N ARG A 190 -13.42 -0.87 3.34
CA ARG A 190 -14.26 -0.28 4.41
C ARG A 190 -13.50 0.71 5.29
N THR A 191 -12.21 0.47 5.49
CA THR A 191 -11.33 1.30 6.32
C THR A 191 -10.84 2.57 5.62
N ASP A 192 -11.10 2.72 4.32
CA ASP A 192 -10.72 3.92 3.57
C ASP A 192 -11.68 5.09 3.82
N PRO A 193 -11.24 6.34 3.60
CA PRO A 193 -12.11 7.50 3.64
C PRO A 193 -13.34 7.29 2.74
N HIS A 194 -14.54 7.49 3.31
CA HIS A 194 -15.84 7.29 2.66
C HIS A 194 -16.22 5.83 2.31
N GLY A 195 -15.39 4.83 2.66
CA GLY A 195 -15.62 3.42 2.32
C GLY A 195 -16.63 2.69 3.21
N ALA A 196 -16.80 3.10 4.47
CA ALA A 196 -17.53 2.34 5.50
C ALA A 196 -18.97 1.92 5.12
N LYS A 197 -19.68 2.75 4.34
CA LYS A 197 -21.08 2.52 3.95
C LYS A 197 -21.25 1.98 2.52
N LEU A 198 -20.16 1.72 1.82
CA LEU A 198 -20.24 1.20 0.45
C LEU A 198 -20.56 -0.29 0.46
N GLY A 199 -21.28 -0.73 -0.58
CA GLY A 199 -21.44 -2.14 -0.90
C GLY A 199 -20.49 -2.57 -2.02
N PHE A 200 -20.55 -3.86 -2.38
CA PHE A 200 -19.80 -4.41 -3.51
C PHE A 200 -20.12 -3.73 -4.83
N ARG A 201 -21.37 -3.28 -5.01
CA ARG A 201 -21.82 -2.51 -6.16
C ARG A 201 -22.65 -1.34 -5.69
N THR A 202 -22.32 -0.13 -6.12
CA THR A 202 -23.03 1.07 -5.67
C THR A 202 -22.95 2.15 -6.74
N PRO A 203 -24.08 2.76 -7.18
CA PRO A 203 -24.03 3.88 -8.10
C PRO A 203 -23.23 5.04 -7.51
N THR A 204 -22.64 5.86 -8.37
CA THR A 204 -22.07 7.15 -7.97
C THR A 204 -23.12 8.05 -7.31
N ASP A 205 -22.70 8.89 -6.38
CA ASP A 205 -23.60 9.75 -5.62
C ASP A 205 -24.29 10.79 -6.53
N PRO A 206 -25.48 11.30 -6.17
CA PRO A 206 -26.18 12.31 -6.96
C PRO A 206 -25.31 13.51 -7.32
N GLY A 207 -25.36 13.89 -8.58
CA GLY A 207 -24.58 14.99 -9.14
C GLY A 207 -23.19 14.59 -9.62
N TRP A 208 -22.69 13.38 -9.35
CA TRP A 208 -21.51 12.83 -10.03
C TRP A 208 -21.87 12.26 -11.41
N PRO A 209 -20.90 12.14 -12.35
CA PRO A 209 -21.10 11.41 -13.59
C PRO A 209 -21.59 9.99 -13.29
N ARG A 210 -22.59 9.50 -14.03
CA ARG A 210 -23.20 8.20 -13.73
C ARG A 210 -22.26 7.06 -14.07
N PHE A 211 -21.83 6.36 -13.03
CA PHE A 211 -21.19 5.05 -13.11
C PHE A 211 -21.74 4.16 -12.00
N GLU A 212 -21.64 2.85 -12.17
CA GLU A 212 -21.64 1.93 -11.03
C GLU A 212 -20.22 1.72 -10.52
N ARG A 213 -20.02 1.91 -9.21
CA ARG A 213 -18.77 1.58 -8.52
C ARG A 213 -18.80 0.10 -8.18
N ILE A 214 -17.83 -0.65 -8.70
CA ILE A 214 -17.62 -2.05 -8.37
C ILE A 214 -16.47 -2.10 -7.37
N ASN A 215 -16.70 -2.58 -6.15
CA ASN A 215 -15.73 -2.63 -5.04
C ASN A 215 -15.49 -4.10 -4.61
N PRO A 216 -14.78 -4.92 -5.40
CA PRO A 216 -14.65 -6.37 -5.15
C PRO A 216 -13.94 -6.71 -3.84
N ILE A 217 -13.07 -5.81 -3.37
CA ILE A 217 -12.26 -6.00 -2.16
C ILE A 217 -12.76 -5.16 -0.98
N ILE A 218 -14.02 -4.70 -1.00
CA ILE A 218 -14.53 -3.74 0.00
C ILE A 218 -14.33 -4.23 1.44
N ASP A 219 -14.44 -5.54 1.68
CA ASP A 219 -14.33 -6.18 2.99
C ASP A 219 -12.91 -6.66 3.35
N TRP A 220 -11.92 -6.40 2.49
CA TRP A 220 -10.54 -6.83 2.74
C TRP A 220 -9.86 -5.93 3.77
N SER A 221 -9.05 -6.53 4.64
CA SER A 221 -8.17 -5.81 5.56
C SER A 221 -6.86 -5.40 4.89
N TYR A 222 -5.98 -4.72 5.64
CA TYR A 222 -4.61 -4.43 5.17
C TYR A 222 -3.80 -5.71 4.97
N GLY A 223 -3.95 -6.67 5.88
CA GLY A 223 -3.27 -7.97 5.82
C GLY A 223 -3.69 -8.75 4.58
N ASP A 224 -5.00 -8.84 4.31
CA ASP A 224 -5.54 -9.57 3.16
C ASP A 224 -4.97 -9.09 1.82
N VAL A 225 -4.80 -7.77 1.66
CA VAL A 225 -4.19 -7.17 0.47
C VAL A 225 -2.76 -7.67 0.27
N TRP A 226 -1.95 -7.67 1.33
CA TRP A 226 -0.57 -8.15 1.26
C TRP A 226 -0.47 -9.66 1.14
N ASP A 227 -1.29 -10.41 1.86
CA ASP A 227 -1.35 -11.86 1.78
C ASP A 227 -1.64 -12.29 0.33
N PHE A 228 -2.54 -11.59 -0.38
CA PHE A 228 -2.78 -11.83 -1.80
C PHE A 228 -1.54 -11.55 -2.66
N LEU A 229 -1.00 -10.33 -2.56
CA LEU A 229 0.12 -9.87 -3.40
C LEU A 229 1.35 -10.76 -3.20
N ILE A 230 1.65 -11.15 -1.96
CA ILE A 230 2.80 -11.98 -1.62
C ILE A 230 2.57 -13.44 -1.98
N SER A 231 1.41 -14.02 -1.64
CA SER A 231 1.13 -15.45 -1.89
C SER A 231 1.14 -15.78 -3.38
N LEU A 232 0.61 -14.88 -4.20
CA LEU A 232 0.54 -15.02 -5.66
C LEU A 232 1.72 -14.35 -6.38
N ARG A 233 2.70 -13.82 -5.64
CA ARG A 233 3.90 -13.16 -6.18
C ARG A 233 3.58 -12.07 -7.21
N VAL A 234 2.51 -11.32 -6.96
CA VAL A 234 2.07 -10.22 -7.83
C VAL A 234 3.04 -9.05 -7.66
N PRO A 235 3.66 -8.54 -8.73
CA PRO A 235 4.52 -7.36 -8.63
C PRO A 235 3.76 -6.15 -8.08
N TYR A 236 4.39 -5.41 -7.18
CA TYR A 236 3.85 -4.18 -6.60
C TYR A 236 4.91 -3.06 -6.65
N CYS A 237 4.50 -1.81 -6.43
CA CYS A 237 5.38 -0.65 -6.48
C CYS A 237 6.51 -0.74 -5.43
N SER A 238 7.77 -0.53 -5.84
CA SER A 238 8.96 -0.67 -4.99
C SER A 238 9.04 0.31 -3.82
N LEU A 239 8.19 1.34 -3.77
CA LEU A 239 8.07 2.21 -2.59
C LEU A 239 7.57 1.43 -1.37
N TYR A 240 6.78 0.38 -1.57
CA TYR A 240 6.30 -0.44 -0.45
C TYR A 240 7.45 -1.19 0.24
N ASP A 241 8.51 -1.57 -0.48
CA ASP A 241 9.71 -2.16 0.13
C ASP A 241 10.54 -1.14 0.94
N GLN A 242 10.31 0.15 0.71
CA GLN A 242 10.96 1.26 1.40
C GLN A 242 10.16 1.76 2.62
N GLY A 243 9.16 1.00 3.05
CA GLY A 243 8.35 1.28 4.24
C GLY A 243 7.20 2.25 4.02
N TYR A 244 6.89 2.65 2.79
CA TYR A 244 5.65 3.37 2.50
C TYR A 244 4.46 2.41 2.62
N THR A 245 3.39 2.79 3.31
CA THR A 245 2.20 1.92 3.50
C THR A 245 0.93 2.47 2.86
N SER A 246 0.93 3.76 2.51
CA SER A 246 -0.13 4.45 1.78
C SER A 246 0.49 5.48 0.86
N LEU A 247 0.20 5.40 -0.45
CA LEU A 247 0.75 6.32 -1.44
C LEU A 247 -0.20 7.47 -1.76
N GLY A 248 0.34 8.67 -1.81
CA GLY A 248 -0.33 9.91 -2.19
C GLY A 248 0.61 10.79 -3.00
N SER A 249 0.54 12.10 -2.80
CA SER A 249 1.52 13.03 -3.39
C SER A 249 2.85 12.96 -2.66
N THR A 250 3.96 13.22 -3.35
CA THR A 250 5.31 13.32 -2.76
C THR A 250 5.38 14.37 -1.64
N TYR A 251 4.47 15.35 -1.63
CA TYR A 251 4.40 16.40 -0.61
C TYR A 251 3.81 15.95 0.72
N ASN A 252 3.00 14.89 0.74
CA ASN A 252 2.22 14.48 1.92
C ASN A 252 2.35 12.99 2.25
N THR A 253 3.34 12.32 1.68
CA THR A 253 3.55 10.88 1.80
C THR A 253 4.97 10.59 2.26
N PHE A 254 5.10 9.90 3.38
CA PHE A 254 6.36 9.54 4.03
C PHE A 254 6.36 8.05 4.39
N PRO A 255 7.54 7.42 4.57
CA PRO A 255 7.62 6.07 5.12
C PRO A 255 6.90 5.98 6.47
N ASN A 256 6.30 4.82 6.75
CA ASN A 256 5.54 4.59 7.95
C ASN A 256 6.49 4.53 9.16
N PRO A 257 6.31 5.38 10.19
CA PRO A 257 7.20 5.39 11.35
C PRO A 257 7.18 4.07 12.13
N ALA A 258 6.08 3.29 12.08
CA ALA A 258 6.00 1.97 12.73
C ALA A 258 6.89 0.89 12.06
N LEU A 259 7.36 1.16 10.83
CA LEU A 259 8.27 0.28 10.10
C LEU A 259 9.74 0.70 10.23
N ARG A 260 10.03 1.77 10.96
CA ARG A 260 11.41 2.26 11.13
C ARG A 260 12.25 1.20 11.84
N VAL A 261 13.41 0.88 11.27
CA VAL A 261 14.40 0.00 11.90
C VAL A 261 15.22 0.85 12.89
N PRO A 262 15.28 0.47 14.18
CA PRO A 262 16.11 1.16 15.16
C PRO A 262 17.58 1.15 14.71
N CYS A 263 18.28 2.30 14.80
CA CYS A 263 19.73 2.30 14.59
C CYS A 263 20.40 1.47 15.70
N CYS A 264 21.56 0.87 15.40
CA CYS A 264 22.41 0.13 16.33
C CYS A 264 22.77 0.85 17.64
N ALA A 265 22.61 2.18 17.73
CA ALA A 265 22.77 2.93 18.98
C ALA A 265 21.62 2.71 19.99
N ASN A 266 20.42 2.37 19.51
CA ASN A 266 19.21 2.19 20.33
C ASN A 266 18.79 0.72 20.50
N ALA A 267 19.67 -0.23 20.16
CA ALA A 267 19.42 -1.64 20.44
C ALA A 267 19.49 -1.88 21.96
N PRO A 268 18.51 -2.58 22.57
CA PRO A 268 18.64 -3.03 23.96
C PRO A 268 19.94 -3.83 24.09
N ARG A 269 20.80 -3.48 25.06
CA ARG A 269 22.11 -4.12 25.25
C ARG A 269 22.05 -5.57 25.75
N ASP A 270 20.86 -6.16 25.86
CA ASP A 270 20.67 -7.51 26.40
C ASP A 270 20.41 -8.54 25.29
N ALA A 271 21.45 -8.80 24.51
CA ALA A 271 21.63 -10.08 23.84
C ALA A 271 23.11 -10.23 23.48
N ALA A 272 23.92 -10.63 24.46
CA ALA A 272 25.27 -11.11 24.15
C ALA A 272 25.15 -12.31 23.20
N PRO A 273 25.78 -12.29 22.02
CA PRO A 273 25.88 -13.51 21.22
C PRO A 273 26.78 -14.48 21.97
N ALA A 274 26.26 -15.69 22.25
CA ALA A 274 27.06 -16.78 22.75
C ALA A 274 28.23 -17.00 21.77
N SER A 275 29.45 -16.79 22.27
CA SER A 275 30.67 -17.01 21.48
C SER A 275 30.72 -18.48 21.07
N PRO A 276 31.05 -18.80 19.80
CA PRO A 276 31.27 -20.18 19.41
C PRO A 276 32.55 -20.68 20.07
N ALA A 277 32.44 -21.77 20.83
CA ALA A 277 33.59 -22.48 21.38
C ALA A 277 34.54 -22.87 20.24
N THR A 278 35.78 -22.42 20.37
CA THR A 278 36.89 -22.80 19.50
C THR A 278 37.29 -24.25 19.83
N PRO A 279 37.31 -25.20 18.88
CA PRO A 279 37.98 -26.47 19.11
C PRO A 279 39.47 -26.28 18.86
N THR A 280 40.26 -26.52 19.89
CA THR A 280 41.70 -26.72 19.82
C THR A 280 41.99 -28.03 19.08
N GLY A 281 42.70 -27.95 17.96
CA GLY A 281 43.20 -29.11 17.23
C GLY A 281 44.24 -28.69 16.18
N SER A 282 45.49 -29.02 16.44
CA SER A 282 46.65 -28.79 15.56
C SER A 282 46.52 -29.53 14.21
N PRO A 283 47.25 -29.12 13.16
CA PRO A 283 47.15 -29.69 11.83
C PRO A 283 48.08 -30.89 11.69
N ASP A 284 47.63 -31.96 11.03
CA ASP A 284 48.53 -32.87 10.35
C ASP A 284 47.92 -33.36 9.03
N ALA A 285 48.83 -33.52 8.08
CA ALA A 285 48.61 -33.60 6.64
C ALA A 285 48.05 -34.94 6.15
N ALA A 286 47.22 -34.90 5.09
CA ALA A 286 47.34 -35.74 3.88
C ALA A 286 46.22 -35.43 2.87
N THR A 287 46.60 -35.38 1.60
CA THR A 287 45.77 -35.11 0.41
C THR A 287 45.14 -36.42 -0.15
N PRO A 288 44.44 -36.42 -1.31
CA PRO A 288 42.99 -36.58 -1.40
C PRO A 288 42.55 -37.92 -2.01
N GLN A 289 41.27 -38.29 -1.91
CA GLN A 289 40.65 -39.12 -2.94
C GLN A 289 39.13 -38.93 -3.01
N ALA A 290 38.67 -38.69 -4.24
CA ALA A 290 37.28 -38.68 -4.66
C ALA A 290 36.74 -40.10 -4.75
N THR A 291 35.46 -40.34 -4.41
CA THR A 291 34.51 -41.10 -5.26
C THR A 291 33.09 -41.19 -4.65
N THR A 292 32.12 -41.00 -5.55
CA THR A 292 30.82 -41.69 -5.65
C THR A 292 29.73 -41.53 -4.58
N THR A 293 28.64 -40.87 -5.01
CA THR A 293 27.23 -41.18 -4.71
C THR A 293 26.91 -42.67 -4.89
N PRO A 294 25.90 -43.21 -4.18
CA PRO A 294 24.62 -43.40 -4.89
C PRO A 294 23.36 -43.13 -4.04
N THR A 295 22.35 -42.68 -4.78
CA THR A 295 20.91 -42.67 -4.50
C THR A 295 20.37 -44.04 -4.12
N ILE A 296 19.47 -44.12 -3.13
CA ILE A 296 18.38 -45.11 -3.12
C ILE A 296 17.08 -44.42 -2.68
N ALA A 297 16.08 -44.52 -3.56
CA ALA A 297 14.69 -44.27 -3.27
C ALA A 297 14.03 -45.54 -2.71
N SER A 298 13.00 -45.35 -1.88
CA SER A 298 11.62 -45.83 -2.11
C SER A 298 10.92 -46.56 -0.95
N VAL A 299 9.59 -46.32 -0.93
CA VAL A 299 8.49 -47.24 -0.56
C VAL A 299 7.95 -47.22 0.88
N LEU A 300 6.92 -46.37 1.05
CA LEU A 300 5.49 -46.68 1.28
C LEU A 300 5.02 -47.74 2.30
N ARG A 301 3.90 -47.32 2.94
CA ARG A 301 2.79 -48.05 3.62
C ARG A 301 2.92 -48.16 5.15
N GLY A 302 1.88 -47.89 5.94
CA GLY A 302 0.50 -47.51 5.65
C GLY A 302 -0.34 -47.42 6.93
N SER A 303 -1.46 -46.69 6.81
CA SER A 303 -2.79 -46.88 7.42
C SER A 303 -2.96 -47.13 8.94
N ARG A 304 -3.83 -46.29 9.55
CA ARG A 304 -5.21 -46.60 10.04
C ARG A 304 -5.49 -46.06 11.46
N ALA A 305 -6.55 -45.24 11.55
CA ALA A 305 -7.24 -44.83 12.78
C ALA A 305 -8.05 -46.00 13.42
N PRO A 306 -8.59 -45.88 14.65
CA PRO A 306 -9.94 -45.27 14.78
C PRO A 306 -10.23 -44.52 16.11
N VAL A 307 -11.39 -43.85 16.11
CA VAL A 307 -12.10 -43.11 17.19
C VAL A 307 -12.98 -44.07 18.04
N PRO A 308 -13.38 -43.71 19.28
CA PRO A 308 -14.81 -43.46 19.62
C PRO A 308 -15.02 -42.25 20.60
N ARG A 309 -16.02 -41.35 20.41
CA ARG A 309 -17.40 -41.28 21.01
C ARG A 309 -17.44 -41.40 22.56
N ASP A 310 -18.13 -40.62 23.39
CA ASP A 310 -19.37 -39.82 23.25
C ASP A 310 -19.69 -39.08 24.60
N ILE A 311 -20.48 -37.99 24.55
CA ILE A 311 -21.55 -37.57 25.50
C ILE A 311 -21.27 -36.71 26.79
N LEU A 312 -22.02 -35.58 26.85
CA LEU A 312 -22.76 -34.90 27.96
C LEU A 312 -22.30 -33.48 28.40
N GLU A 313 -23.16 -32.48 28.15
CA GLU A 313 -23.29 -31.25 28.95
C GLU A 313 -24.09 -31.51 30.24
N PRO A 314 -23.92 -30.69 31.31
CA PRO A 314 -25.00 -29.74 31.63
C PRO A 314 -24.54 -28.35 32.13
N SER A 315 -25.51 -27.44 32.12
CA SER A 315 -25.47 -26.00 32.48
C SER A 315 -24.99 -25.59 33.88
N LEU A 316 -24.48 -24.34 33.92
CA LEU A 316 -24.62 -23.27 34.93
C LEU A 316 -24.35 -23.57 36.42
N THR A 317 -23.32 -22.92 36.99
CA THR A 317 -23.41 -22.13 38.23
C THR A 317 -22.20 -21.19 38.41
N HIS A 318 -22.45 -20.01 38.96
CA HIS A 318 -21.48 -19.04 39.45
C HIS A 318 -20.44 -19.65 40.40
N GLY A 319 -19.18 -19.24 40.25
CA GLY A 319 -18.11 -19.52 41.19
C GLY A 319 -16.90 -18.66 40.87
N ALA A 320 -16.65 -17.66 41.71
CA ALA A 320 -15.45 -16.83 41.68
C ALA A 320 -14.21 -17.71 41.85
N HIS A 321 -13.26 -17.61 40.91
CA HIS A 321 -11.93 -18.17 41.06
C HIS A 321 -10.88 -17.06 41.04
N SER A 322 -10.19 -16.99 42.18
CA SER A 322 -8.99 -16.23 42.47
C SER A 322 -7.88 -16.50 41.45
N LEU A 323 -7.19 -15.43 41.03
CA LEU A 323 -5.96 -15.48 40.26
C LEU A 323 -4.82 -16.07 41.14
N PRO A 324 -3.93 -16.92 40.59
CA PRO A 324 -2.74 -17.37 41.29
C PRO A 324 -1.70 -16.24 41.42
N ASP A 325 -0.98 -16.24 42.55
CA ASP A 325 0.00 -15.24 42.95
C ASP A 325 1.12 -15.03 41.90
N GLY A 326 1.38 -13.76 41.55
CA GLY A 326 2.56 -13.37 40.78
C GLY A 326 2.35 -12.45 39.56
N LEU A 327 1.15 -11.90 39.31
CA LEU A 327 0.90 -11.00 38.17
C LEU A 327 0.13 -9.74 38.59
N VAL A 328 0.70 -8.56 38.35
CA VAL A 328 0.07 -7.26 38.62
C VAL A 328 -0.69 -6.79 37.36
N PRO A 329 -1.96 -6.35 37.45
CA PRO A 329 -2.70 -5.82 36.31
C PRO A 329 -2.15 -4.45 35.85
N LEU A 330 -1.82 -4.32 34.57
CA LEU A 330 -1.55 -3.03 33.93
C LEU A 330 -2.88 -2.34 33.60
N ALA A 331 -3.28 -1.39 34.44
CA ALA A 331 -4.36 -0.46 34.14
C ALA A 331 -3.82 0.68 33.27
N LEU A 332 -4.21 0.72 31.99
CA LEU A 332 -3.99 1.87 31.12
C LEU A 332 -5.07 2.91 31.41
N SER A 333 -4.75 3.94 32.18
CA SER A 333 -5.53 5.18 32.22
C SER A 333 -4.99 6.16 31.18
N ALA A 334 -5.86 6.53 30.24
CA ALA A 334 -5.62 7.60 29.29
C ALA A 334 -5.68 8.97 30.00
N ALA A 335 -4.55 9.41 30.54
CA ALA A 335 -4.23 10.80 30.82
C ALA A 335 -2.81 10.85 31.40
N GLU A 336 -1.83 11.20 30.57
CA GLU A 336 -0.66 11.99 30.99
C GLU A 336 0.18 12.34 29.75
N MET A 337 -0.23 13.46 29.17
CA MET A 337 0.64 14.31 28.37
C MET A 337 1.66 14.91 29.34
N CYS A 338 2.94 14.56 29.24
CA CYS A 338 3.98 15.34 29.90
C CYS A 338 4.39 16.50 29.00
N THR A 339 3.84 17.66 29.31
CA THR A 339 4.45 18.97 29.08
C THR A 339 5.78 19.01 29.82
N ALA A 340 6.85 19.29 29.08
CA ALA A 340 8.13 19.65 29.65
C ALA A 340 8.01 21.05 30.25
N ASP A 341 8.16 21.17 31.57
CA ASP A 341 8.60 22.40 32.25
C ASP A 341 9.10 21.98 33.64
N GLY A 342 10.42 22.03 33.84
CA GLY A 342 11.06 21.73 35.10
C GLY A 342 12.15 22.76 35.39
N GLU A 343 11.84 23.72 36.26
CA GLU A 343 12.78 24.68 36.82
C GLU A 343 13.92 23.99 37.57
N CYS A 344 15.16 24.35 37.20
CA CYS A 344 16.36 23.96 37.92
C CYS A 344 16.43 24.64 39.30
N THR A 345 16.40 23.85 40.37
CA THR A 345 16.91 24.28 41.67
C THR A 345 18.35 23.80 41.85
N LEU A 346 19.24 24.76 42.09
CA LEU A 346 20.66 24.57 42.35
C LEU A 346 20.88 23.79 43.65
N GLY A 347 21.47 22.60 43.54
CA GLY A 347 22.03 21.83 44.65
C GLY A 347 23.54 21.69 44.45
N ALA A 348 24.31 22.25 45.38
CA ALA A 348 25.77 22.20 45.38
C ALA A 348 26.29 20.77 45.59
N ASN A 349 26.94 20.21 44.57
CA ASN A 349 28.21 19.48 44.68
C ASN A 349 28.72 19.09 43.29
N GLY A 350 29.93 19.51 42.98
CA GLY A 350 30.57 19.31 41.68
C GLY A 350 30.94 17.86 41.44
N ALA A 351 30.16 17.19 40.61
CA ALA A 351 30.62 16.10 39.74
C ALA A 351 29.74 16.15 38.48
N ARG A 352 30.27 16.72 37.39
CA ARG A 352 29.63 16.60 36.08
C ARG A 352 29.66 15.12 35.70
N CYS A 353 28.54 14.42 35.80
CA CYS A 353 28.32 13.23 34.99
C CYS A 353 28.46 13.69 33.54
N ALA A 354 29.52 13.23 32.87
CA ALA A 354 29.62 13.38 31.43
C ALA A 354 28.43 12.61 30.85
N GLU A 355 27.45 13.35 30.33
CA GLU A 355 26.54 12.84 29.31
C GLU A 355 27.41 12.09 28.29
N PRO A 356 27.15 10.80 28.01
CA PRO A 356 27.83 10.15 26.92
C PRO A 356 27.49 10.98 25.68
N LEU A 357 28.50 11.60 25.08
CA LEU A 357 28.40 12.12 23.72
C LEU A 357 28.12 10.90 22.84
N GLU A 358 26.85 10.53 22.72
CA GLU A 358 26.41 9.55 21.74
C GLU A 358 26.74 10.14 20.38
N LEU A 359 27.82 9.63 19.79
CA LEU A 359 28.18 9.94 18.42
C LEU A 359 26.95 9.63 17.55
N PRO A 360 26.40 10.63 16.83
CA PRO A 360 25.21 10.39 16.03
C PRO A 360 25.53 9.33 14.98
N CYS A 361 24.76 8.24 15.04
CA CYS A 361 24.79 7.16 14.07
C CYS A 361 24.65 7.74 12.65
N THR A 362 25.67 7.53 11.79
CA THR A 362 25.70 8.07 10.42
C THR A 362 24.97 7.17 9.40
N HIS A 363 24.26 6.13 9.85
CA HIS A 363 23.53 5.25 8.95
C HIS A 363 22.28 5.95 8.41
N ALA A 364 22.04 5.79 7.11
CA ALA A 364 20.78 6.21 6.50
C ALA A 364 19.60 5.52 7.21
N GLU A 365 18.50 6.25 7.41
CA GLU A 365 17.29 5.65 7.99
C GLU A 365 16.81 4.48 7.13
N ARG A 366 16.53 3.35 7.78
CA ARG A 366 16.04 2.13 7.15
C ARG A 366 14.64 1.84 7.63
N PHE A 367 13.82 1.35 6.73
CA PHE A 367 12.45 0.92 7.02
C PHE A 367 12.27 -0.51 6.55
N ARG A 368 11.43 -1.25 7.27
CA ARG A 368 10.97 -2.58 6.87
C ARG A 368 9.91 -2.44 5.78
N PRO A 369 9.74 -3.45 4.91
CA PRO A 369 8.71 -3.44 3.88
C PRO A 369 7.29 -3.28 4.44
N ALA A 370 6.39 -2.76 3.63
CA ALA A 370 5.00 -2.46 3.99
C ALA A 370 4.24 -3.68 4.51
N TYR A 371 4.43 -4.84 3.88
CA TYR A 371 3.78 -6.10 4.29
C TYR A 371 4.22 -6.59 5.68
N GLU A 372 5.23 -5.98 6.31
CA GLU A 372 5.62 -6.26 7.70
C GLU A 372 4.93 -5.36 8.74
N LEU A 373 3.99 -4.51 8.33
CA LEU A 373 3.21 -3.68 9.26
C LEU A 373 2.21 -4.56 10.01
N ALA A 374 2.46 -4.77 11.31
CA ALA A 374 1.63 -5.65 12.14
C ALA A 374 0.22 -5.08 12.42
N ASP A 375 0.12 -3.78 12.68
CA ASP A 375 -1.16 -3.11 12.91
C ASP A 375 -1.61 -2.37 11.63
N GLY A 376 -2.55 -2.98 10.92
CA GLY A 376 -3.17 -2.39 9.72
C GLY A 376 -3.87 -1.04 9.99
N GLY A 377 -4.26 -0.75 11.23
CA GLY A 377 -4.80 0.56 11.63
C GLY A 377 -3.80 1.70 11.46
N LEU A 378 -2.50 1.40 11.41
CA LEU A 378 -1.42 2.36 11.19
C LEU A 378 -1.08 2.55 9.72
N GLU A 379 -1.82 1.96 8.78
CA GLU A 379 -1.53 2.04 7.33
C GLU A 379 -1.31 3.48 6.84
N ARG A 380 -2.04 4.45 7.39
CA ARG A 380 -1.98 5.86 6.97
C ARG A 380 -1.06 6.72 7.84
N ALA A 381 -0.29 6.13 8.76
CA ALA A 381 0.59 6.88 9.67
C ALA A 381 1.68 7.69 8.95
N GLY A 382 2.06 7.29 7.73
CA GLY A 382 2.97 8.04 6.86
C GLY A 382 2.33 9.21 6.09
N ARG A 383 1.02 9.47 6.24
CA ARG A 383 0.32 10.56 5.54
C ARG A 383 0.29 11.82 6.42
N ALA A 384 0.84 12.92 5.92
CA ALA A 384 0.74 14.21 6.62
C ALA A 384 -0.68 14.77 6.53
N SER A 385 -1.23 15.25 7.65
CA SER A 385 -2.43 16.09 7.65
C SER A 385 -2.12 17.45 7.05
N SER A 386 -3.11 18.10 6.45
CA SER A 386 -2.99 19.45 5.86
C SER A 386 -2.38 20.50 6.80
N SER A 387 -2.56 20.34 8.12
CA SER A 387 -1.96 21.21 9.14
C SER A 387 -0.45 21.00 9.35
N LYS A 388 0.07 19.79 9.16
CA LYS A 388 1.50 19.46 9.32
C LYS A 388 2.30 19.71 8.04
N THR A 389 1.67 19.63 6.87
CA THR A 389 2.36 19.84 5.59
C THR A 389 2.95 21.25 5.47
N THR A 390 2.25 22.28 5.96
CA THR A 390 2.74 23.66 5.95
C THR A 390 4.00 23.85 6.80
N GLN A 391 4.09 23.21 7.97
CA GLN A 391 5.27 23.28 8.84
C GLN A 391 6.48 22.50 8.29
N ILE A 392 6.24 21.34 7.67
CA ILE A 392 7.32 20.52 7.07
C ILE A 392 7.86 21.20 5.80
N MET A 393 7.00 21.81 4.98
CA MET A 393 7.41 22.61 3.82
C MET A 393 8.25 23.83 4.23
N GLN A 394 7.85 24.54 5.30
CA GLN A 394 8.64 25.66 5.84
C GLN A 394 10.03 25.22 6.34
N LYS A 395 10.15 24.04 6.97
CA LYS A 395 11.44 23.50 7.42
C LYS A 395 12.36 23.07 6.27
N ARG A 396 11.83 22.53 5.17
CA ARG A 396 12.65 22.15 3.99
C ARG A 396 13.17 23.36 3.23
N VAL A 397 12.39 24.45 3.11
CA VAL A 397 12.84 25.71 2.48
C VAL A 397 13.97 26.37 3.30
N GLN A 398 13.94 26.25 4.62
CA GLN A 398 15.00 26.76 5.52
C GLN A 398 16.31 25.94 5.50
N HIS A 399 16.32 24.72 4.96
CA HIS A 399 17.52 23.88 4.84
C HIS A 399 18.04 23.75 3.40
N GLN A 400 17.44 24.46 2.44
CA GLN A 400 17.89 24.53 1.05
C GLN A 400 18.20 25.96 0.56
N SER A 401 18.34 26.93 1.48
CA SER A 401 19.03 28.18 1.15
C SER A 401 20.52 28.01 1.42
N PRO A 402 21.41 28.40 0.49
CA PRO A 402 22.85 28.11 0.54
C PRO A 402 23.56 28.70 1.75
#